data_AF-X8E3J0-F1
#
_entry.id   AF-X8E3J0-F1
#
_cell.length_a   1.000
_cell.length_b   1.000
_cell.length_c   1.000
_cell.angle_alpha   90.00
_cell.angle_beta   90.00
_cell.angle_gamma   90.00
#
_symmetry.space_group_name_H-M   'P 1'
#
loop_
_entity.id
_entity.type
_entity.pdbx_description
1 polymer ?
#
loop_
_entity_poly.entity_id
_entity_poly.type
_entity_poly.pdbx_seq_one_letter_code
_entity_poly.pdbx_strand_id
1 'polypeptide(L)' 'MMGRSILLTRTSGGTVKAFNNVCLHRQSQVVSGCGTAKRFSCPYHAWTYDNTGGWSAFPAVKASQGSP' A
#
# COMPACT_ATOMS: atom_id res chain seq x y z
N MET A 1 -10.81 -4.47 -22.45
CA MET A 1 -9.98 -4.83 -21.28
C MET A 1 -10.91 -5.13 -20.11
N MET A 2 -11.26 -6.40 -19.89
CA MET A 2 -12.07 -6.85 -18.75
C MET A 2 -11.16 -7.16 -17.54
N GLY A 3 -11.55 -6.69 -16.35
CA GLY A 3 -11.00 -7.10 -15.05
C GLY A 3 -9.77 -6.35 -14.57
N ARG A 4 -9.92 -5.10 -14.09
CA ARG A 4 -8.85 -4.40 -13.34
C ARG A 4 -9.03 -4.69 -11.84
N SER A 5 -7.99 -5.19 -11.17
CA SER A 5 -7.98 -5.35 -9.72
C SER A 5 -7.95 -3.96 -9.06
N ILE A 6 -8.90 -3.69 -8.16
CA ILE A 6 -9.04 -2.41 -7.47
C ILE A 6 -8.78 -2.61 -5.98
N LEU A 7 -7.93 -1.75 -5.41
CA LEU A 7 -7.70 -1.66 -3.98
C LEU A 7 -8.62 -0.57 -3.42
N LEU A 8 -9.53 -0.97 -2.54
CA LEU A 8 -10.36 -0.05 -1.76
C LEU A 8 -9.77 0.08 -0.35
N THR A 9 -9.68 1.32 0.14
CA THR A 9 -9.17 1.59 1.48
C THR A 9 -9.91 2.76 2.13
N ARG A 10 -9.93 2.78 3.46
CA ARG A 10 -10.46 3.88 4.26
C ARG A 10 -9.30 4.65 4.88
N THR A 11 -9.30 5.96 4.69
CA THR A 11 -8.31 6.86 5.31
C THR A 11 -8.60 7.01 6.81
N SER A 12 -7.64 7.52 7.57
CA SER A 12 -7.84 7.85 8.98
C SER A 12 -8.94 8.91 9.20
N GLY A 13 -9.16 9.79 8.22
CA GLY A 13 -10.27 10.76 8.22
C GLY A 13 -11.64 10.17 7.86
N GLY A 14 -11.76 8.86 7.68
CA GLY A 14 -13.02 8.17 7.38
C GLY A 14 -13.42 8.15 5.90
N THR A 15 -12.68 8.84 5.02
CA THR A 15 -12.91 8.86 3.57
C THR A 15 -12.54 7.54 2.91
N VAL A 16 -13.36 7.06 1.98
CA VAL A 16 -13.04 5.89 1.16
C VAL A 16 -12.30 6.32 -0.10
N LYS A 17 -11.23 5.60 -0.45
CA LYS A 17 -10.44 5.81 -1.67
C LYS A 17 -10.30 4.50 -2.45
N ALA A 18 -10.19 4.63 -3.77
CA ALA A 18 -10.00 3.52 -4.70
C ALA A 18 -8.74 3.75 -5.53
N PHE A 19 -7.94 2.69 -5.69
CA PHE A 19 -6.72 2.70 -6.49
C PHE A 19 -6.67 1.48 -7.39
N ASN A 20 -5.93 1.55 -8.49
CA ASN A 20 -5.54 0.33 -9.20
C ASN A 20 -4.64 -0.48 -8.26
N ASN A 21 -4.96 -1.76 -8.05
CA ASN A 21 -4.19 -2.66 -7.20
C ASN A 21 -2.93 -3.16 -7.94
N VAL A 22 -2.09 -2.22 -8.35
CA VAL A 22 -0.86 -2.46 -9.10
C VAL A 22 0.26 -1.60 -8.54
N CYS A 23 1.42 -2.20 -8.34
CA CYS A 23 2.61 -1.50 -7.87
C CYS A 23 3.14 -0.58 -8.98
N LEU A 24 3.45 0.68 -8.64
CA LEU A 24 4.01 1.65 -9.58
C LEU A 24 5.42 1.29 -10.07
N HIS A 25 6.13 0.38 -9.39
CA HIS A 25 7.46 -0.06 -9.83
C HIS A 25 7.40 -1.01 -11.03
N ARG A 26 6.73 -2.16 -10.87
CA ARG A 26 6.68 -3.24 -11.89
C ARG A 26 5.31 -3.94 -11.98
N GLN A 27 4.24 -3.22 -11.66
CA GLN A 27 2.84 -3.61 -11.90
C GLN A 27 2.37 -4.89 -11.19
N SER A 28 3.15 -5.44 -10.26
CA SER A 28 2.72 -6.54 -9.40
C SER A 28 1.50 -6.14 -8.56
N GLN A 29 0.57 -7.06 -8.33
CA GLN A 29 -0.57 -6.84 -7.46
C GLN A 29 -0.11 -6.60 -6.03
N VAL A 30 -0.62 -5.54 -5.38
CA VAL A 30 -0.12 -5.11 -4.06
C VAL A 30 -0.77 -5.88 -2.93
N VAL A 31 -2.09 -6.11 -2.99
CA VAL A 31 -2.85 -6.81 -1.96
C VAL A 31 -3.75 -7.89 -2.55
N SER A 32 -4.03 -8.92 -1.76
CA SER A 32 -5.05 -9.92 -2.06
C SER A 32 -6.01 -10.06 -0.87
N GLY A 33 -7.28 -10.36 -1.15
CA GLY A 33 -8.32 -10.49 -0.13
C GLY A 33 -8.76 -9.16 0.49
N CYS A 34 -9.30 -9.24 1.71
CA CYS A 34 -9.85 -8.11 2.46
C CYS A 34 -9.32 -8.11 3.90
N GLY A 35 -9.25 -6.93 4.52
CA GLY A 35 -8.81 -6.81 5.91
C GLY A 35 -8.48 -5.36 6.29
N THR A 36 -7.74 -5.22 7.40
CA THR A 36 -7.30 -3.93 7.93
C THR A 36 -5.78 -3.86 7.91
N ALA A 37 -5.23 -2.82 7.28
CA ALA A 37 -3.80 -2.57 7.24
C ALA A 37 -3.51 -1.06 7.33
N LYS A 38 -2.41 -0.69 7.99
CA LYS A 38 -1.94 0.71 8.02
C LYS A 38 -1.16 1.09 6.76
N ARG A 39 -0.54 0.11 6.11
CA ARG A 39 0.30 0.24 4.92
C ARG A 39 0.16 -1.02 4.05
N PHE A 40 0.39 -0.87 2.76
CA PHE A 40 0.38 -1.95 1.78
C PHE A 40 1.78 -2.10 1.20
N SER A 41 2.39 -3.28 1.31
CA SER A 41 3.75 -3.51 0.81
C SER A 41 3.70 -4.43 -0.40
N CYS A 42 4.28 -3.97 -1.52
CA CYS A 42 4.39 -4.77 -2.73
C CYS A 42 5.22 -6.03 -2.44
N PRO A 43 4.72 -7.23 -2.83
CA PRO A 43 5.40 -8.49 -2.53
C PRO A 43 6.74 -8.65 -3.28
N TYR A 44 7.00 -7.84 -4.30
CA TYR A 44 8.20 -7.99 -5.13
C TYR A 44 9.45 -7.32 -4.50
N HIS A 45 9.39 -6.01 -4.26
CA HIS A 45 10.53 -5.22 -3.78
C HIS A 45 10.18 -4.33 -2.57
N ALA A 46 9.08 -4.63 -1.88
CA ALA A 46 8.65 -3.94 -0.67
C ALA A 46 8.41 -2.42 -0.79
N TRP A 47 8.17 -1.91 -2.01
CA TRP A 47 7.57 -0.58 -2.18
C TRP A 47 6.29 -0.51 -1.38
N THR A 48 6.22 0.46 -0.49
CA THR A 48 5.19 0.53 0.54
C THR A 48 4.31 1.74 0.31
N TYR A 49 3.01 1.52 0.34
CA TYR A 49 1.96 2.51 0.11
C TYR A 49 1.21 2.78 1.42
N ASP A 50 0.81 4.02 1.65
CA ASP A 50 -0.15 4.36 2.71
C ASP A 50 -1.61 4.27 2.21
N ASN A 51 -2.57 4.46 3.13
CA ASN A 51 -4.00 4.42 2.81
C ASN A 51 -4.53 5.66 2.05
N THR A 52 -3.67 6.64 1.76
CA THR A 52 -3.99 7.83 0.97
C THR A 52 -3.45 7.78 -0.46
N GLY A 53 -2.61 6.78 -0.78
CA GLY A 53 -1.98 6.56 -2.09
C GLY A 53 -0.52 7.02 -2.17
N GLY A 54 0.02 7.62 -1.10
CA GLY A 54 1.44 7.95 -0.99
C GLY A 54 2.28 6.68 -0.93
N TRP A 55 3.52 6.73 -1.42
CA TRP A 55 4.41 5.56 -1.46
C TRP A 55 5.87 5.91 -1.15
N SER A 56 6.60 4.90 -0.69
CA SER A 56 8.05 4.95 -0.45
C SER A 56 8.73 3.74 -1.09
N ALA A 57 9.85 3.98 -1.76
CA ALA A 57 10.72 2.94 -2.32
C ALA A 57 11.38 2.11 -1.21
N PHE A 58 11.66 2.74 -0.07
CA PHE A 58 12.26 2.10 1.08
C PHE A 58 11.16 1.50 1.97
N PRO A 59 11.33 0.27 2.45
CA PRO A 59 10.45 -0.29 3.47
C PRO A 59 10.37 0.67 4.64
N ALA A 60 9.16 0.86 5.17
CA ALA A 60 8.99 1.57 6.44
C ALA A 60 9.63 0.70 7.55
N VAL A 61 10.93 0.86 7.77
CA VAL A 61 11.59 0.33 8.96
C VAL A 61 10.89 0.96 10.15
N LYS A 62 10.47 0.13 11.13
CA LYS A 62 10.08 0.69 12.42
C LYS A 62 11.30 1.47 12.88
N ALA A 63 11.18 2.78 13.05
CA ALA A 63 12.14 3.52 13.85
C ALA A 63 12.09 2.87 15.24
N SER A 64 13.02 1.95 15.50
CA SER A 64 13.33 1.55 16.86
C SER A 64 13.78 2.84 17.53
N GLN A 65 12.94 3.35 18.43
CA GLN A 65 13.36 4.42 19.33
C GLN A 65 14.65 3.94 20.01
N GLY A 66 15.76 4.63 19.74
CA GLY A 66 17.04 4.34 20.37
C GLY A 66 18.24 4.55 19.45
N SER A 67 18.79 5.76 19.47
CA SER A 67 20.24 6.02 19.52
C SER A 67 20.49 7.52 19.76
N PRO A 68 21.61 7.88 20.42
CA PRO A 68 21.77 9.07 21.27
C PRO A 68 21.70 10.41 20.54
#